data_AF-A0A8J8AKK3-F1
#
_entry.id   AF-A0A8J8AKK3-F1
#
_cell.length_a   1.000
_cell.length_b   1.000
_cell.length_c   1.000
_cell.angle_alpha   90.00
_cell.angle_beta   90.00
_cell.angle_gamma   90.00
#
_symmetry.space_group_name_H-M   'P 1'
#
loop_
_entity.id
_entity.type
_entity.pdbx_description
1 polymer ?
#
loop_
_entity_poly.entity_id
_entity_poly.type
_entity_poly.pdbx_seq_one_letter_code
_entity_poly.pdbx_strand_id
1 'polypeptide(L)'
;SGWLDKWLEVKNYCESTNGALVYASNYSIGVNLFFELNTYLAKLMNKHKEYDVIMEEIHHTQKKDAPSGTAITLAEQVLQNIDTKEKWVNHLSENPSDLTIISKRIDPAPGTHKIKYHSIVDDIEIIHTAHSRTGFASGAV
;
A
#
# COMPACT_ATOMS: atom_id res chain seq x y z
N SER A 1 5.10 -9.64 6.02
CA SER A 1 3.98 -9.83 5.06
C SER A 1 4.17 -11.16 4.34
N GLY A 2 3.13 -11.65 3.64
CA GLY A 2 3.27 -12.82 2.75
C GLY A 2 2.88 -14.19 3.30
N TRP A 3 2.02 -14.25 4.35
CA TRP A 3 1.48 -15.49 4.91
C TRP A 3 -0.05 -15.45 5.07
N LEU A 4 -0.71 -14.45 4.48
CA LEU A 4 -2.16 -14.22 4.66
C LEU A 4 -3.02 -15.37 4.11
N ASP A 5 -2.49 -16.18 3.21
CA ASP A 5 -3.08 -17.45 2.78
C ASP A 5 -3.34 -18.43 3.93
N LYS A 6 -2.61 -18.29 5.05
CA LYS A 6 -2.75 -19.08 6.27
C LYS A 6 -3.54 -18.38 7.37
N TRP A 7 -4.26 -17.30 7.07
CA TRP A 7 -4.99 -16.52 8.07
C TRP A 7 -5.93 -17.38 8.94
N LEU A 8 -6.66 -18.29 8.31
CA LEU A 8 -7.62 -19.14 9.00
C LEU A 8 -6.94 -20.12 9.97
N GLU A 9 -5.78 -20.66 9.59
CA GLU A 9 -4.97 -21.54 10.45
C GLU A 9 -4.53 -20.81 11.72
N VAL A 10 -3.97 -19.60 11.57
CA VAL A 10 -3.49 -18.79 12.69
C VAL A 10 -4.64 -18.36 13.60
N LYS A 11 -5.77 -17.94 13.02
CA LYS A 11 -6.97 -17.58 13.78
C LYS A 11 -7.46 -18.75 14.65
N ASN A 12 -7.61 -19.93 14.06
CA ASN A 12 -8.07 -21.13 14.77
C ASN A 12 -7.10 -21.54 15.90
N TYR A 13 -5.79 -21.34 15.70
CA TYR A 13 -4.80 -21.62 16.72
C TYR A 13 -4.92 -20.65 17.91
N CYS A 14 -5.09 -19.35 17.66
CA CYS A 14 -5.30 -18.36 18.73
C CYS A 14 -6.59 -18.66 19.52
N GLU A 15 -7.68 -18.99 18.83
CA GLU A 15 -8.94 -19.36 19.47
C GLU A 15 -8.80 -20.63 20.33
N SER A 16 -8.13 -21.67 19.84
CA SER A 16 -7.96 -22.94 20.58
C SER A 16 -7.02 -22.84 21.80
N THR A 17 -6.15 -21.84 21.82
CA THR A 17 -5.20 -21.60 22.93
C THR A 17 -5.62 -20.46 23.87
N ASN A 18 -6.79 -19.84 23.62
CA ASN A 18 -7.23 -18.62 24.31
C ASN A 18 -6.16 -17.50 24.25
N GLY A 19 -5.44 -17.43 23.13
CA GLY A 19 -4.40 -16.44 22.86
C GLY A 19 -4.93 -15.23 22.07
N ALA A 20 -4.15 -14.16 22.04
CA ALA A 20 -4.46 -12.96 21.25
C ALA A 20 -3.45 -12.77 20.11
N LEU A 21 -3.94 -12.33 18.95
CA LEU A 21 -3.13 -11.92 17.81
C LEU A 21 -3.40 -10.46 17.49
N VAL A 22 -2.37 -9.63 17.54
CA VAL A 22 -2.37 -8.31 16.92
C VAL A 22 -1.72 -8.46 15.55
N TYR A 23 -2.45 -8.11 14.49
CA TYR A 23 -1.96 -8.16 13.12
C TYR A 23 -2.17 -6.81 12.45
N ALA A 24 -1.09 -6.26 11.91
CA ALA A 24 -1.12 -5.13 11.00
C ALA A 24 -0.17 -5.42 9.83
N SER A 25 -0.53 -4.97 8.62
CA SER A 25 0.39 -5.04 7.47
C SER A 25 1.61 -4.14 7.69
N ASN A 26 1.50 -3.11 8.55
CA ASN A 26 2.58 -2.26 8.99
C ASN A 26 2.27 -1.62 10.37
N TYR A 27 3.24 -1.67 11.31
CA TYR A 27 3.11 -1.09 12.65
C TYR A 27 3.57 0.38 12.73
N SER A 28 4.07 0.98 11.65
CA SER A 28 4.42 2.40 11.67
C SER A 28 3.15 3.26 11.81
N ILE A 29 3.13 4.16 12.80
CA ILE A 29 2.08 5.18 12.96
C ILE A 29 1.97 6.00 11.67
N GLY A 30 3.10 6.39 11.08
CA GLY A 30 3.14 7.16 9.83
C GLY A 30 2.51 6.43 8.66
N VAL A 31 2.69 5.10 8.57
CA VAL A 31 2.06 4.29 7.52
C VAL A 31 0.55 4.16 7.75
N ASN A 32 0.10 4.02 8.99
CA ASN A 32 -1.33 3.98 9.30
C ASN A 32 -2.03 5.33 9.04
N LEU A 33 -1.39 6.46 9.37
CA LEU A 33 -1.88 7.79 8.96
C LEU A 33 -1.94 7.92 7.43
N PHE A 34 -0.96 7.36 6.73
CA PHE A 34 -0.92 7.36 5.27
C PHE A 34 -2.03 6.49 4.66
N PHE A 35 -2.39 5.36 5.29
CA PHE A 35 -3.54 4.53 4.89
C PHE A 35 -4.87 5.28 5.00
N GLU A 36 -5.07 6.02 6.10
CA GLU A 36 -6.28 6.86 6.26
C GLU A 36 -6.33 7.98 5.22
N LEU A 37 -5.19 8.66 4.98
CA LEU A 37 -5.08 9.70 3.96
C LEU A 37 -5.36 9.15 2.56
N ASN A 38 -4.80 8.00 2.20
CA ASN A 38 -5.00 7.35 0.91
C ASN A 38 -6.48 7.00 0.70
N THR A 39 -7.14 6.42 1.70
CA THR A 39 -8.57 6.08 1.64
C THR A 39 -9.43 7.34 1.45
N TYR A 40 -9.15 8.41 2.20
CA TYR A 40 -9.88 9.67 2.10
C TYR A 40 -9.68 10.33 0.74
N LEU A 41 -8.44 10.42 0.27
CA LEU A 41 -8.11 11.01 -1.02
C LEU A 41 -8.77 10.21 -2.16
N ALA A 42 -8.69 8.89 -2.15
CA ALA A 42 -9.33 8.04 -3.16
C ALA A 42 -10.84 8.33 -3.28
N LYS A 43 -11.56 8.47 -2.15
CA LYS A 43 -12.99 8.83 -2.17
C LYS A 43 -13.27 10.21 -2.77
N LEU A 44 -12.38 11.18 -2.56
CA LEU A 44 -12.50 12.49 -3.20
C LEU A 44 -12.24 12.38 -4.70
N MET A 45 -11.16 11.71 -5.09
CA MET A 45 -10.75 11.57 -6.48
C MET A 45 -11.74 10.75 -7.31
N ASN A 46 -12.49 9.80 -6.74
CA ASN A 46 -13.51 9.03 -7.48
C ASN A 46 -14.58 9.91 -8.13
N LYS A 47 -14.80 11.12 -7.60
CA LYS A 47 -15.76 12.10 -8.14
C LYS A 47 -15.23 12.84 -9.37
N HIS A 48 -13.94 12.68 -9.68
CA HIS A 48 -13.19 13.38 -10.71
C HIS A 48 -12.55 12.37 -11.68
N LYS A 49 -13.33 11.92 -12.66
CA LYS A 49 -12.95 10.85 -13.60
C LYS A 49 -11.84 11.24 -14.58
N GLU A 50 -11.49 12.51 -14.62
CA GLU A 50 -10.37 13.07 -15.39
C GLU A 50 -9.00 12.72 -14.80
N TYR A 51 -8.95 12.27 -13.54
CA TYR A 51 -7.71 11.82 -12.91
C TYR A 51 -7.53 10.32 -13.05
N ASP A 52 -6.39 9.92 -13.58
CA ASP A 52 -5.92 8.53 -13.50
C ASP A 52 -4.98 8.36 -12.30
N VAL A 53 -4.91 7.15 -11.75
CA VAL A 53 -4.13 6.85 -10.55
C VAL A 53 -3.04 5.80 -10.83
N ILE A 54 -1.83 6.12 -10.40
CA ILE A 54 -0.66 5.23 -10.45
C ILE A 54 0.08 5.24 -9.12
N MET A 55 0.68 4.09 -8.78
CA MET A 55 1.45 3.93 -7.55
C MET A 55 2.91 3.60 -7.86
N GLU A 56 3.80 4.06 -7.00
CA GLU A 56 5.21 3.71 -7.02
C GLU A 56 5.69 3.37 -5.61
N GLU A 57 6.54 2.36 -5.49
CA GLU A 57 7.28 2.08 -4.27
C GLU A 57 8.78 1.93 -4.52
N ILE A 58 9.58 2.29 -3.52
CA ILE A 58 11.03 2.14 -3.54
C ILE A 58 11.46 1.47 -2.25
N HIS A 59 12.22 0.38 -2.36
CA HIS A 59 12.83 -0.31 -1.23
C HIS A 59 14.28 -0.67 -1.53
N HIS A 60 15.04 -1.04 -0.50
CA HIS A 60 16.41 -1.51 -0.61
C HIS A 60 16.51 -2.79 -1.45
N THR A 61 17.69 -3.03 -2.02
CA THR A 61 17.94 -4.14 -2.97
C THR A 61 17.71 -5.53 -2.38
N GLN A 62 17.89 -5.68 -1.06
CA GLN A 62 17.67 -6.96 -0.36
C GLN A 62 16.19 -7.35 -0.18
N LYS A 63 15.23 -6.48 -0.53
CA LYS A 63 13.80 -6.78 -0.39
C LYS A 63 13.34 -7.69 -1.55
N LYS A 64 12.93 -8.91 -1.20
CA LYS A 64 12.58 -9.96 -2.17
C LYS A 64 11.15 -9.88 -2.70
N ASP A 65 10.19 -9.48 -1.85
CA ASP A 65 8.77 -9.36 -2.23
C ASP A 65 8.52 -8.09 -3.04
N ALA A 66 7.78 -8.18 -4.13
CA ALA A 66 7.34 -7.07 -4.98
C ALA A 66 5.92 -7.35 -5.53
N PRO A 67 4.95 -6.43 -5.36
CA PRO A 67 5.01 -5.25 -4.48
C PRO A 67 5.15 -5.64 -3.00
N SER A 68 5.52 -4.66 -2.18
CA SER A 68 5.51 -4.75 -0.73
C SER A 68 4.10 -4.89 -0.18
N GLY A 69 3.96 -5.48 1.01
CA GLY A 69 2.65 -5.57 1.68
C GLY A 69 1.96 -4.22 1.88
N THR A 70 2.72 -3.16 2.18
CA THR A 70 2.17 -1.79 2.30
C THR A 70 1.64 -1.28 0.96
N ALA A 71 2.34 -1.52 -0.17
CA ALA A 71 1.85 -1.15 -1.49
C ALA A 71 0.60 -1.93 -1.88
N ILE A 72 0.51 -3.23 -1.53
CA ILE A 72 -0.69 -4.03 -1.75
C ILE A 72 -1.88 -3.46 -0.98
N THR A 73 -1.71 -3.16 0.32
CA THR A 73 -2.79 -2.56 1.14
C THR A 73 -3.24 -1.20 0.57
N LEU A 74 -2.31 -0.33 0.18
CA LEU A 74 -2.64 0.96 -0.44
C LEU A 74 -3.41 0.77 -1.76
N ALA A 75 -3.03 -0.20 -2.58
CA ALA A 75 -3.69 -0.49 -3.83
C ALA A 75 -5.10 -1.04 -3.61
N GLU A 76 -5.28 -1.94 -2.65
CA GLU A 76 -6.61 -2.45 -2.27
C GLU A 76 -7.54 -1.33 -1.80
N GLN A 77 -7.03 -0.36 -1.02
CA GLN A 77 -7.79 0.83 -0.63
C GLN A 77 -8.21 1.68 -1.84
N VAL A 78 -7.33 1.84 -2.83
CA VAL A 78 -7.68 2.55 -4.08
C VAL A 78 -8.78 1.79 -4.82
N LEU A 79 -8.64 0.47 -5.03
CA LEU A 79 -9.63 -0.36 -5.71
C LEU A 79 -11.00 -0.36 -5.01
N GLN A 80 -11.02 -0.28 -3.68
CA GLN A 80 -12.26 -0.21 -2.90
C GLN A 80 -13.00 1.13 -3.04
N ASN A 81 -12.33 2.19 -3.49
CA ASN A 81 -12.88 3.55 -3.49
C ASN A 81 -12.88 4.23 -4.87
N ILE A 82 -12.19 3.68 -5.88
CA ILE A 82 -12.15 4.18 -7.25
C ILE A 82 -12.81 3.17 -8.19
N ASP A 83 -13.98 3.52 -8.73
CA ASP A 83 -14.81 2.59 -9.50
C ASP A 83 -14.22 2.25 -10.88
N THR A 84 -13.30 3.07 -11.38
CA THR A 84 -12.66 2.86 -12.68
C THR A 84 -11.52 1.85 -12.64
N LYS A 85 -11.10 1.39 -11.45
CA LYS A 85 -9.98 0.45 -11.28
C LYS A 85 -10.51 -0.91 -10.78
N GLU A 86 -10.15 -1.98 -11.48
CA GLU A 86 -10.69 -3.33 -11.22
C GLU A 86 -9.69 -4.24 -10.50
N LYS A 87 -8.40 -4.08 -10.82
CA LYS A 87 -7.31 -4.88 -10.24
C LYS A 87 -6.03 -4.07 -10.24
N TRP A 88 -5.07 -4.47 -9.40
CA TRP A 88 -3.71 -3.92 -9.46
C TRP A 88 -2.77 -4.87 -10.20
N VAL A 89 -1.75 -4.29 -10.83
CA VAL A 89 -0.69 -5.00 -11.54
C VAL A 89 0.68 -4.42 -11.19
N ASN A 90 1.71 -5.25 -11.12
CA ASN A 90 3.08 -4.80 -10.80
C ASN A 90 3.96 -4.65 -12.04
N HIS A 91 3.43 -4.01 -13.08
CA HIS A 91 4.10 -3.64 -14.32
C HIS A 91 3.32 -2.48 -14.97
N LEU A 92 3.93 -1.77 -15.91
CA LEU A 92 3.21 -0.77 -16.70
C LEU A 92 2.12 -1.48 -17.52
N SER A 93 0.88 -1.05 -17.33
CA SER A 93 -0.27 -1.54 -18.10
C SER A 93 -0.86 -0.41 -18.93
N GLU A 94 -1.22 -0.74 -20.17
CA GLU A 94 -1.97 0.15 -21.06
C GLU A 94 -3.49 0.05 -20.82
N ASN A 95 -3.94 -0.93 -20.04
CA ASN A 95 -5.36 -1.07 -19.70
C ASN A 95 -5.75 0.00 -18.66
N PRO A 96 -6.67 0.93 -18.98
CA PRO A 96 -7.08 1.98 -18.04
C PRO A 96 -7.77 1.45 -16.78
N SER A 97 -8.34 0.23 -16.80
CA SER A 97 -8.94 -0.38 -15.60
C SER A 97 -7.91 -1.00 -14.65
N ASP A 98 -6.64 -1.11 -15.06
CA ASP A 98 -5.58 -1.59 -14.19
C ASP A 98 -5.01 -0.45 -13.33
N LEU A 99 -4.81 -0.72 -12.04
CA LEU A 99 -4.03 0.10 -11.15
C LEU A 99 -2.56 -0.34 -11.22
N THR A 100 -1.73 0.46 -11.88
CA THR A 100 -0.30 0.17 -11.99
C THR A 100 0.43 0.47 -10.68
N ILE A 101 1.22 -0.50 -10.21
CA ILE A 101 2.20 -0.32 -9.13
C ILE A 101 3.60 -0.50 -9.73
N ILE A 102 4.46 0.50 -9.62
CA ILE A 102 5.87 0.42 -10.04
C ILE A 102 6.74 0.10 -8.82
N SER A 103 7.36 -1.08 -8.80
CA SER A 103 8.28 -1.49 -7.74
C SER A 103 9.73 -1.21 -8.11
N LYS A 104 10.44 -0.37 -7.34
CA LYS A 104 11.87 -0.09 -7.51
C LYS A 104 12.69 -0.66 -6.36
N ARG A 105 13.93 -1.08 -6.66
CA ARG A 105 14.89 -1.63 -5.71
C ARG A 105 16.18 -0.79 -5.75
N ILE A 106 16.29 0.18 -4.84
CA ILE A 106 17.34 1.21 -4.82
C ILE A 106 17.87 1.36 -3.38
N ASP A 107 19.19 1.34 -3.20
CA ASP A 107 19.83 1.60 -1.91
C ASP A 107 20.22 3.07 -1.75
N PRO A 108 20.20 3.65 -0.52
CA PRO A 108 19.67 3.10 0.72
C PRO A 108 18.20 3.54 0.92
N ALA A 109 17.21 2.79 0.41
CA ALA A 109 15.80 3.11 0.64
C ALA A 109 15.16 2.13 1.67
N PRO A 110 14.91 2.54 2.93
CA PRO A 110 14.18 1.69 3.87
C PRO A 110 12.78 1.34 3.37
N GLY A 111 12.09 2.32 2.78
CA GLY A 111 10.79 2.17 2.13
C GLY A 111 10.21 3.54 1.77
N THR A 112 9.74 3.70 0.53
CA THR A 112 9.00 4.88 0.06
C THR A 112 7.77 4.39 -0.69
N HIS A 113 6.63 5.03 -0.47
CA HIS A 113 5.36 4.72 -1.12
C HIS A 113 4.74 6.02 -1.62
N LYS A 114 4.45 6.07 -2.92
CA LYS A 114 3.88 7.24 -3.59
C LYS A 114 2.60 6.83 -4.32
N ILE A 115 1.56 7.63 -4.17
CA ILE A 115 0.33 7.54 -4.96
C ILE A 115 0.19 8.86 -5.71
N LYS A 116 0.02 8.77 -7.02
CA LYS A 116 -0.12 9.91 -7.91
C LYS A 116 -1.45 9.82 -8.63
N TYR A 117 -2.22 10.89 -8.55
CA TYR A 117 -3.37 11.15 -9.40
C TYR A 117 -2.98 12.18 -10.46
N HIS A 118 -3.16 11.85 -11.73
CA HIS A 118 -2.74 12.66 -12.87
C HIS A 118 -3.92 13.01 -13.76
N SER A 119 -4.05 14.28 -14.12
CA SER A 119 -4.94 14.76 -15.18
C SER A 119 -4.14 15.57 -16.21
N ILE A 120 -4.80 15.99 -17.29
CA ILE A 120 -4.18 16.89 -18.28
C ILE A 120 -3.85 18.28 -17.71
N VAL A 121 -4.45 18.66 -16.58
CA VAL A 121 -4.30 20.01 -15.99
C VAL A 121 -3.22 20.01 -14.92
N ASP A 122 -3.24 19.02 -14.03
CA ASP A 122 -2.37 18.97 -12.86
C ASP A 122 -2.20 17.55 -12.29
N ASP A 123 -1.32 17.47 -11.31
CA ASP A 123 -0.98 16.28 -10.53
C ASP A 123 -1.29 16.50 -9.05
N ILE A 124 -1.88 15.50 -8.41
CA ILE A 124 -2.02 15.42 -6.95
C ILE A 124 -1.27 14.19 -6.47
N GLU A 125 -0.31 14.40 -5.56
CA GLU A 125 0.56 13.33 -5.08
C GLU A 125 0.59 13.29 -3.55
N ILE A 126 0.56 12.07 -3.00
CA ILE A 126 0.88 11.81 -1.61
C ILE A 126 2.05 10.84 -1.53
N ILE A 127 2.99 11.09 -0.62
CA ILE A 127 4.19 10.29 -0.45
C ILE A 127 4.46 10.04 1.03
N HIS A 128 4.76 8.78 1.35
CA HIS A 128 5.30 8.39 2.64
C HIS A 128 6.73 7.88 2.45
N THR A 129 7.67 8.43 3.21
CA THR A 129 9.09 8.05 3.18
C THR A 129 9.53 7.61 4.57
N ALA A 130 9.97 6.36 4.70
CA ALA A 130 10.59 5.86 5.92
C ALA A 130 12.09 6.22 5.94
N HIS A 131 12.52 7.04 6.89
CA HIS A 131 13.94 7.41 7.05
C HIS A 131 14.77 6.35 7.78
N SER A 132 14.13 5.48 8.56
CA SER A 132 14.77 4.36 9.24
C SER A 132 13.76 3.28 9.59
N ARG A 133 14.25 2.13 10.08
CA ARG A 133 13.38 1.02 10.52
C ARG A 133 12.82 1.20 11.93
N THR A 134 13.26 2.21 12.70
CA THR A 134 12.82 2.40 14.10
C THR A 134 11.33 2.74 14.19
N GLY A 135 10.79 3.46 13.20
CA GLY A 135 9.36 3.80 13.15
C GLY A 135 8.43 2.58 13.09
N PHE A 136 8.89 1.46 12.53
CA PHE A 136 8.12 0.21 12.52
C PHE A 136 8.04 -0.46 13.89
N ALA A 137 9.08 -0.32 14.71
CA ALA A 137 9.12 -0.88 16.06
C ALA A 137 8.23 -0.06 17.02
N SER A 138 8.18 1.26 16.86
CA SER A 138 7.47 2.15 17.79
C SER A 138 5.96 1.94 17.88
N GLY A 139 5.28 1.46 16.84
CA GLY A 139 3.84 1.19 16.91
C GLY A 139 3.49 -0.27 17.19
N ALA A 140 4.49 -1.12 17.46
CA ALA A 140 4.30 -2.50 17.93
C ALA A 140 4.48 -2.63 19.46
N VAL A 141 4.89 -1.54 20.14
CA VAL A 141 5.13 -1.45 21.59
C VAL A 141 3.94 -0.79 22.28
#